data_AF-A0A8B5WF89-F1
#
_entry.id   AF-A0A8B5WF89-F1
#
_cell.length_a   1.000
_cell.length_b   1.000
_cell.length_c   1.000
_cell.angle_alpha   90.00
_cell.angle_beta   90.00
_cell.angle_gamma   90.00
#
_symmetry.space_group_name_H-M   'P 1'
#
loop_
_entity.id
_entity.type
_entity.pdbx_description
1 polymer ?
#
loop_
_entity_poly.entity_id
_entity_poly.type
_entity_poly.pdbx_seq_one_letter_code
_entity_poly.pdbx_strand_id
1 'polypeptide(L)'
;ANQAMDRILHFFPEDRHAQVLLDLSFNLKAVIAQQLIPSVDGNRRHVVLEMLINTPLVQEKIRKGKIEEIKSIMKDSTHHGMVTFDQSLLALYQEGCISYEEALRHADSANDVRLAVKLSEGADSDSLSGRLQNLNLVDDR
;
A
#
# COMPACT_ATOMS: atom_id res chain seq x y z
N ALA A 1 1.11 -5.45 5.01
CA ALA A 1 2.39 -5.80 5.66
C ALA A 1 2.44 -5.25 7.09
N ASN A 2 2.25 -3.94 7.28
CA ASN A 2 2.24 -3.29 8.61
C ASN A 2 1.31 -3.99 9.61
N GLN A 3 0.04 -4.16 9.24
CA GLN A 3 -0.96 -4.84 10.08
C GLN A 3 -0.56 -6.28 10.48
N ALA A 4 0.19 -6.98 9.62
CA ALA A 4 0.64 -8.34 9.95
C ALA A 4 1.72 -8.32 11.03
N MET A 5 2.68 -7.38 10.95
CA MET A 5 3.69 -7.19 12.00
C MET A 5 3.04 -6.73 13.30
N ASP A 6 2.14 -5.75 13.25
CA ASP A 6 1.41 -5.29 14.45
C ASP A 6 0.66 -6.46 15.08
N ARG A 7 -0.01 -7.30 14.28
CA ARG A 7 -0.71 -8.48 14.78
C ARG A 7 0.24 -9.49 15.43
N ILE A 8 1.45 -9.68 14.89
CA ILE A 8 2.48 -10.52 15.54
C ILE A 8 2.85 -9.96 16.91
N LEU A 9 3.07 -8.65 17.03
CA LEU A 9 3.42 -8.01 18.31
C LEU A 9 2.33 -8.18 19.37
N HIS A 10 1.06 -8.10 18.98
CA HIS A 10 -0.08 -8.28 19.91
C HIS A 10 -0.16 -9.67 20.56
N PHE A 11 0.57 -10.68 20.06
CA PHE A 11 0.67 -11.99 20.74
C PHE A 11 1.64 -11.98 21.93
N PHE A 12 2.44 -10.93 22.08
CA PHE A 12 3.46 -10.83 23.11
C PHE A 12 3.18 -9.65 24.04
N PRO A 13 3.55 -9.76 25.32
CA PRO A 13 3.50 -8.63 26.24
C PRO A 13 4.49 -7.55 25.79
N GLU A 14 4.18 -6.29 26.12
CA GLU A 14 4.88 -5.09 25.63
C GLU A 14 6.37 -5.08 25.97
N ASP A 15 6.74 -5.61 27.14
CA ASP A 15 8.14 -5.77 27.58
C ASP A 15 8.98 -6.67 26.67
N ARG A 16 8.34 -7.52 25.85
CA ARG A 16 8.99 -8.41 24.89
C ARG A 16 9.00 -7.87 23.46
N HIS A 17 8.31 -6.77 23.17
CA HIS A 17 8.18 -6.27 21.78
C HIS A 17 9.53 -5.95 21.15
N ALA A 18 10.46 -5.36 21.89
CA ALA A 18 11.79 -5.05 21.38
C ALA A 18 12.56 -6.31 20.92
N GLN A 19 12.47 -7.40 21.68
CA GLN A 19 13.10 -8.68 21.32
C GLN A 19 12.42 -9.31 20.10
N VAL A 20 11.09 -9.30 20.05
CA VAL A 20 10.32 -9.83 18.93
C VAL A 20 10.63 -9.08 17.64
N LEU A 21 10.74 -7.75 17.69
CA LEU A 21 11.13 -6.92 16.55
C LEU A 21 12.56 -7.23 16.07
N LEU A 22 13.51 -7.42 17.01
CA LEU A 22 14.86 -7.84 16.67
C LEU A 22 14.87 -9.18 15.93
N ASP A 23 14.17 -10.18 16.47
CA ASP A 23 14.09 -11.52 15.89
C ASP A 23 13.40 -11.50 14.52
N LEU A 24 12.30 -10.74 14.39
CA LEU A 24 11.62 -10.52 13.11
C LEU A 24 12.55 -9.88 12.08
N SER A 25 13.34 -8.87 12.48
CA SER A 25 14.23 -8.17 11.56
C SER A 25 15.25 -9.11 10.92
N PHE A 26 15.77 -10.11 11.65
CA PHE A 26 16.73 -11.06 11.11
C PHE A 26 16.09 -12.22 10.33
N ASN A 27 14.94 -12.70 10.80
CA ASN A 27 14.38 -13.96 10.31
C ASN A 27 13.31 -13.79 9.23
N LEU A 28 12.62 -12.65 9.19
CA LEU A 28 11.63 -12.37 8.15
C LEU A 28 12.31 -12.39 6.76
N LYS A 29 11.67 -13.03 5.78
CA LYS A 29 12.15 -13.01 4.38
C LYS A 29 11.28 -12.11 3.52
N ALA A 30 9.98 -12.32 3.62
CA ALA A 30 8.99 -11.51 2.94
C ALA A 30 7.65 -11.60 3.68
N VAL A 31 6.78 -10.61 3.46
CA VAL A 31 5.36 -10.70 3.77
C VAL A 31 4.60 -10.61 2.46
N ILE A 32 3.78 -11.62 2.20
CA ILE A 32 2.90 -11.66 1.03
C ILE A 32 1.46 -11.62 1.54
N ALA A 33 0.74 -10.58 1.16
CA ALA A 33 -0.69 -10.47 1.39
C ALA A 33 -1.42 -10.53 0.04
N GLN A 34 -2.56 -11.23 0.03
CA GLN A 34 -3.32 -11.48 -1.19
C GLN A 34 -4.81 -11.26 -0.94
N GLN A 35 -5.51 -10.76 -1.96
CA GLN A 35 -6.96 -10.69 -1.98
C GLN A 35 -7.49 -11.02 -3.38
N LEU A 36 -8.63 -11.71 -3.42
CA LEU A 36 -9.30 -12.05 -4.68
C LEU A 36 -10.41 -11.05 -4.97
N ILE A 37 -10.23 -10.26 -6.03
CA ILE A 37 -11.17 -9.23 -6.47
C ILE A 37 -12.01 -9.75 -7.65
N PRO A 38 -13.34 -9.54 -7.66
CA PRO A 38 -14.18 -9.89 -8.80
C PRO A 38 -13.69 -9.21 -10.09
N SER A 39 -13.68 -9.96 -11.20
CA SER A 39 -13.40 -9.37 -12.50
C SER A 39 -14.57 -8.51 -12.98
N VAL A 40 -14.31 -7.59 -13.92
CA VAL A 40 -15.35 -6.74 -14.55
C VAL A 40 -16.50 -7.54 -15.14
N ASP A 41 -16.25 -8.78 -15.60
CA ASP A 41 -17.26 -9.66 -16.20
C ASP A 41 -18.00 -10.53 -15.18
N GLY A 42 -17.60 -10.49 -13.91
CA GLY A 42 -18.17 -11.29 -12.82
C GLY A 42 -17.87 -12.79 -12.87
N ASN A 43 -17.19 -13.30 -13.91
CA ASN A 43 -17.03 -14.73 -14.14
C ASN A 43 -15.77 -15.32 -13.50
N ARG A 44 -14.81 -14.47 -13.13
CA ARG A 44 -13.54 -14.87 -12.51
C ARG A 44 -13.10 -13.88 -11.43
N ARG A 45 -12.00 -14.21 -10.75
CA ARG A 45 -11.35 -13.30 -9.79
C ARG A 45 -9.90 -13.09 -10.15
N HIS A 46 -9.42 -11.87 -9.93
CA HIS A 46 -8.01 -11.52 -10.05
C HIS A 46 -7.37 -11.41 -8.67
N VAL A 47 -6.12 -11.86 -8.55
CA VAL A 47 -5.34 -11.72 -7.33
C VAL A 47 -4.74 -10.32 -7.30
N VAL A 48 -5.08 -9.56 -6.27
CA VAL A 48 -4.30 -8.38 -5.86
C VAL A 48 -3.27 -8.85 -4.85
N LEU A 49 -2.03 -8.44 -5.06
CA LEU A 49 -0.88 -8.82 -4.23
C LEU A 49 -0.28 -7.58 -3.57
N GLU A 50 0.06 -7.71 -2.29
CA GLU A 50 1.05 -6.87 -1.65
C GLU A 50 2.25 -7.73 -1.25
N MET A 51 3.45 -7.28 -1.62
CA MET A 51 4.69 -8.00 -1.37
C MET A 51 5.73 -7.08 -0.76
N LEU A 52 6.04 -7.33 0.51
CA LEU A 52 7.17 -6.73 1.22
C LEU A 52 8.33 -7.73 1.23
N ILE A 53 9.54 -7.28 0.89
CA ILE A 53 10.76 -8.10 0.97
C ILE A 53 11.68 -7.51 2.04
N ASN A 54 12.29 -8.36 2.85
CA ASN A 54 13.10 -7.93 3.99
C ASN A 54 14.54 -7.51 3.59
N THR A 55 14.63 -6.41 2.83
CA THR A 55 15.91 -5.78 2.46
C THR A 55 16.60 -5.18 3.70
N PRO A 56 17.92 -4.89 3.66
CA PRO A 56 18.62 -4.30 4.80
C PRO A 56 17.97 -3.03 5.36
N LEU A 57 17.36 -2.20 4.50
CA LEU A 57 16.61 -1.02 4.93
C LEU A 57 15.35 -1.41 5.72
N VAL A 58 14.56 -2.38 5.22
CA VAL A 58 13.36 -2.87 5.90
C VAL A 58 13.72 -3.52 7.23
N GLN A 59 14.79 -4.33 7.28
CA GLN A 59 15.32 -4.92 8.51
C GLN A 59 15.56 -3.85 9.57
N GLU A 60 16.23 -2.77 9.20
CA GLU A 60 16.53 -1.67 10.10
C GLU A 60 15.26 -0.96 10.61
N LYS A 61 14.23 -0.80 9.76
CA LYS A 61 12.95 -0.22 10.18
C LYS A 61 12.20 -1.13 11.14
N ILE A 62 12.15 -2.44 10.88
CA ILE A 62 11.55 -3.43 11.78
C ILE A 62 12.26 -3.40 13.13
N ARG A 63 13.60 -3.46 13.14
CA ARG A 63 14.41 -3.45 14.37
C ARG A 63 14.16 -2.20 15.23
N LYS A 64 13.91 -1.05 14.60
CA LYS A 64 13.59 0.22 15.28
C LYS A 64 12.10 0.40 15.62
N GLY A 65 11.24 -0.55 15.27
CA GLY A 65 9.79 -0.45 15.46
C GLY A 65 9.11 0.59 14.56
N LYS A 66 9.78 1.07 13.52
CA LYS A 66 9.29 2.10 12.58
C LYS A 66 8.50 1.46 11.43
N ILE A 67 7.47 0.69 11.80
CA ILE A 67 6.69 -0.14 10.87
C ILE A 67 5.88 0.72 9.89
N GLU A 68 5.43 1.89 10.33
CA GLU A 68 4.70 2.88 9.54
C GLU A 68 5.46 3.34 8.28
N GLU A 69 6.79 3.43 8.35
CA GLU A 69 7.63 3.87 7.25
C GLU A 69 7.75 2.82 6.13
N ILE A 70 7.45 1.55 6.42
CA ILE A 70 7.66 0.43 5.50
C ILE A 70 6.78 0.56 4.24
N LYS A 71 5.56 1.09 4.35
CA LYS A 71 4.67 1.27 3.20
C LYS A 71 5.26 2.21 2.15
N SER A 72 5.90 3.31 2.59
CA SER A 72 6.59 4.24 1.69
C SER A 72 7.79 3.57 1.03
N ILE A 73 8.57 2.81 1.79
CA ILE A 73 9.72 2.07 1.26
C ILE A 73 9.28 1.09 0.16
N MET A 74 8.18 0.37 0.37
CA MET A 74 7.62 -0.54 -0.63
C MET A 74 7.24 0.19 -1.92
N LYS A 75 6.58 1.35 -1.79
CA LYS A 75 6.16 2.18 -2.93
C LYS A 75 7.33 2.58 -3.82
N ASP A 76 8.47 2.92 -3.22
CA ASP A 76 9.67 3.40 -3.92
C ASP A 76 10.61 2.25 -4.37
N SER A 77 10.46 1.05 -3.80
CA SER A 77 11.38 -0.09 -4.00
C SER A 77 10.87 -1.15 -4.97
N THR A 78 10.09 -0.76 -5.98
CA THR A 78 9.50 -1.70 -6.97
C THR A 78 10.55 -2.52 -7.72
N HIS A 79 11.75 -1.97 -7.93
CA HIS A 79 12.90 -2.66 -8.54
C HIS A 79 13.42 -3.85 -7.72
N HIS A 80 13.14 -3.90 -6.41
CA HIS A 80 13.42 -5.07 -5.57
C HIS A 80 12.33 -6.15 -5.68
N GLY A 81 11.29 -5.93 -6.49
CA GLY A 81 10.11 -6.80 -6.59
C GLY A 81 9.04 -6.48 -5.55
N MET A 82 9.18 -5.40 -4.77
CA MET A 82 8.10 -4.99 -3.85
C MET A 82 6.92 -4.41 -4.64
N VAL A 83 5.71 -4.65 -4.14
CA VAL A 83 4.50 -4.05 -4.67
C VAL A 83 3.55 -3.76 -3.52
N THR A 84 2.98 -2.57 -3.50
CA THR A 84 1.92 -2.23 -2.54
C THR A 84 0.57 -2.70 -3.08
N PHE A 85 -0.38 -2.91 -2.17
CA PHE A 85 -1.74 -3.30 -2.54
C PHE A 85 -2.39 -2.33 -3.55
N ASP A 86 -2.27 -1.02 -3.29
CA ASP A 86 -2.79 0.03 -4.18
C ASP A 86 -2.13 0.03 -5.57
N GLN A 87 -0.82 -0.25 -5.66
CA GLN A 87 -0.12 -0.40 -6.95
C GLN A 87 -0.66 -1.61 -7.73
N SER A 88 -0.90 -2.74 -7.04
CA SER A 88 -1.47 -3.94 -7.67
C SER A 88 -2.92 -3.74 -8.12
N LEU A 89 -3.74 -3.01 -7.36
CA LEU A 89 -5.10 -2.62 -7.77
C LEU A 89 -5.09 -1.73 -9.01
N LEU A 90 -4.23 -0.71 -9.02
CA LEU A 90 -4.11 0.22 -10.13
C LEU A 90 -3.72 -0.51 -11.42
N ALA A 91 -2.76 -1.45 -11.35
CA ALA A 91 -2.34 -2.25 -12.49
C ALA A 91 -3.51 -3.08 -13.06
N LEU A 92 -4.25 -3.81 -12.20
CA LEU A 92 -5.40 -4.60 -12.64
C LEU A 92 -6.54 -3.73 -13.20
N TYR A 93 -6.73 -2.54 -12.67
CA TYR A 93 -7.70 -1.58 -13.21
C TYR A 93 -7.27 -1.11 -14.62
N GLN A 94 -6.00 -0.72 -14.80
CA GLN A 94 -5.46 -0.26 -16.07
C GLN A 94 -5.47 -1.36 -17.15
N GLU A 95 -5.32 -2.62 -16.74
CA GLU A 95 -5.46 -3.79 -17.61
C GLU A 95 -6.93 -4.14 -17.93
N GLY A 96 -7.90 -3.41 -17.37
CA GLY A 96 -9.33 -3.67 -17.55
C GLY A 96 -9.82 -4.95 -16.84
N CYS A 97 -9.03 -5.50 -15.92
CA CYS A 97 -9.35 -6.75 -15.22
C CYS A 97 -10.40 -6.57 -14.12
N ILE A 98 -10.37 -5.42 -13.42
CA ILE A 98 -11.30 -5.06 -12.34
C ILE A 98 -11.93 -3.70 -12.61
N SER A 99 -13.11 -3.43 -12.04
CA SER A 99 -13.79 -2.15 -12.24
C SER A 99 -13.16 -1.05 -11.36
N TYR A 100 -13.39 0.21 -11.71
CA TYR A 100 -12.98 1.35 -10.88
C TYR A 100 -13.60 1.29 -9.47
N GLU A 101 -14.86 0.85 -9.37
CA GLU A 101 -15.52 0.70 -8.08
C GLU A 101 -14.85 -0.37 -7.21
N GLU A 102 -14.52 -1.53 -7.79
CA GLU A 102 -13.80 -2.58 -7.08
C GLU A 102 -12.39 -2.11 -6.68
N ALA A 103 -11.70 -1.39 -7.56
CA ALA A 103 -10.38 -0.82 -7.25
C ALA A 103 -10.43 0.12 -6.04
N LEU A 104 -11.43 1.01 -5.96
CA LEU A 104 -11.59 1.92 -4.82
C LEU A 104 -12.09 1.23 -3.54
N ARG A 105 -12.99 0.25 -3.67
CA ARG A 105 -13.56 -0.48 -2.53
C ARG A 105 -12.50 -1.27 -1.77
N HIS A 106 -11.51 -1.78 -2.50
CA HIS A 106 -10.46 -2.64 -1.96
C HIS A 106 -9.14 -1.91 -1.70
N ALA A 107 -9.04 -0.63 -2.00
CA ALA A 107 -7.84 0.18 -1.76
C ALA A 107 -7.54 0.35 -0.26
N ASP A 108 -6.26 0.36 0.10
CA ASP A 108 -5.82 0.81 1.42
C ASP A 108 -6.05 2.33 1.54
N SER A 109 -5.77 3.06 0.46
CA SER A 109 -6.06 4.49 0.32
C SER A 109 -6.87 4.75 -0.95
N ALA A 110 -8.20 4.81 -0.79
CA ALA A 110 -9.11 5.13 -1.91
C ALA A 110 -8.81 6.50 -2.55
N ASN A 111 -8.26 7.45 -1.79
CA ASN A 111 -7.86 8.75 -2.32
C ASN A 111 -6.62 8.65 -3.20
N ASP A 112 -5.61 7.87 -2.79
CA ASP A 112 -4.38 7.70 -3.58
C ASP A 112 -4.64 6.92 -4.86
N VAL A 113 -5.45 5.85 -4.79
CA VAL A 113 -5.86 5.10 -5.99
C VAL A 113 -6.66 5.99 -6.93
N ARG A 114 -7.61 6.78 -6.41
CA ARG A 114 -8.37 7.75 -7.23
C ARG A 114 -7.45 8.76 -7.92
N LEU A 115 -6.48 9.31 -7.20
CA LEU A 115 -5.52 10.26 -7.78
C LEU A 115 -4.67 9.59 -8.86
N ALA A 116 -4.17 8.38 -8.60
CA ALA A 116 -3.35 7.64 -9.53
C ALA A 116 -4.11 7.26 -10.82
N VAL A 117 -5.38 6.84 -10.70
CA VAL A 117 -6.25 6.57 -11.86
C VAL A 117 -6.37 7.80 -12.74
N LYS A 118 -6.72 8.97 -12.16
CA LYS A 118 -6.85 10.22 -12.91
C LYS A 118 -5.57 10.65 -13.61
N LEU A 119 -4.43 10.52 -12.93
CA LEU A 119 -3.13 10.83 -13.51
C LEU A 119 -2.80 9.88 -14.68
N SER A 120 -3.20 8.61 -14.59
CA SER A 120 -2.97 7.63 -15.65
C SER A 120 -3.91 7.76 -16.86
N GLU A 121 -5.13 8.25 -16.65
CA GLU A 121 -6.11 8.51 -17.72
C GLU A 121 -5.84 9.83 -18.48
N GLY A 122 -4.74 10.52 -18.18
CA GLY A 122 -4.34 11.74 -18.88
C GLY A 122 -5.19 12.95 -18.50
N ALA A 123 -5.71 13.03 -17.27
CA ALA A 123 -6.32 14.26 -16.79
C ALA A 123 -5.27 15.40 -16.85
N ASP A 124 -5.52 16.37 -17.72
CA ASP A 124 -4.65 17.53 -17.95
C ASP A 124 -4.19 18.13 -16.62
N SER A 125 -2.90 18.44 -16.53
CA SER A 125 -2.27 19.21 -15.44
C SER A 125 -3.06 20.49 -15.11
N ASP A 126 -3.73 21.06 -16.12
CA ASP A 126 -4.58 22.24 -15.99
C ASP A 126 -5.88 21.98 -15.19
N SER A 127 -6.48 20.80 -15.33
CA SER A 127 -7.70 20.41 -14.61
C SER A 127 -7.45 20.16 -13.10
N LEU A 128 -6.25 19.68 -12.76
CA LEU A 128 -5.80 19.47 -11.38
C LEU A 128 -5.39 20.79 -10.71
N SER A 129 -4.67 21.65 -11.43
CA SER A 129 -4.27 22.98 -10.93
C SER A 129 -5.49 23.86 -10.62
N GLY A 130 -6.53 23.84 -11.47
CA GLY A 130 -7.77 24.58 -11.24
C GLY A 130 -8.55 24.11 -10.01
N ARG A 131 -8.39 22.85 -9.58
CA ARG A 131 -9.06 22.31 -8.38
C ARG A 131 -8.26 22.51 -7.11
N LEU A 132 -6.93 22.52 -7.17
CA LEU A 132 -6.06 22.84 -6.03
C LEU A 132 -6.16 24.33 -5.66
N GLN A 133 -6.37 25.22 -6.63
CA GLN A 133 -6.63 26.65 -6.37
C GLN A 133 -7.92 26.91 -5.57
N ASN A 134 -8.91 26.01 -5.66
CA ASN A 134 -10.17 26.11 -4.91
C ASN A 134 -10.06 25.55 -3.47
N LEU A 135 -8.88 25.06 -3.07
CA LEU A 135 -8.62 24.56 -1.71
C LEU A 135 -7.84 25.58 -0.86
N ASN A 136 -7.89 26.87 -1.18
CA ASN A 136 -7.34 27.89 -0.30
C ASN A 136 -7.92 27.71 1.11
N LEU A 137 -7.00 27.51 2.05
CA LEU A 137 -7.23 27.43 3.48
C LEU A 137 -8.15 28.59 3.87
N VAL A 138 -9.29 28.24 4.47
CA VAL A 138 -10.05 29.21 5.25
C VAL A 138 -9.13 29.57 6.41
N ASP A 139 -8.43 30.69 6.29
CA ASP A 139 -7.75 31.33 7.41
C ASP A 139 -8.83 31.65 8.44
N ASP A 140 -8.93 30.81 9.47
CA ASP A 140 -9.68 31.09 10.68
C ASP A 140 -9.04 32.31 11.35
N ARG A 141 -9.76 33.45 11.25
CA ARG A 141 -9.50 34.66 12.05
C ARG A 141 -9.95 34.46 13.49
#